data_AF-A0A6P6V226-F1
#
_entry.id   AF-A0A6P6V226-F1
#
_cell.length_a   1.000
_cell.length_b   1.000
_cell.length_c   1.000
_cell.angle_alpha   90.00
_cell.angle_beta   90.00
_cell.angle_gamma   90.00
#
_symmetry.space_group_name_H-M   'P 1'
#
loop_
_entity.id
_entity.type
_entity.pdbx_description
1 polymer ?
#
loop_
_entity_poly.entity_id
_entity_poly.type
_entity_poly.pdbx_seq_one_letter_code
_entity_poly.pdbx_strand_id
1 'polypeptide(L)'
;MKLCVEERGSKLDKAFDTWCCSATCQGVYLGLQANIGRPILLSDGFRWTLLKCINGDQQAHSAQSFLALKAECNSKLAVALQMMEEYFNPMVDPRSVVNMIPQLIYNWGSKFPCVDCSRFYTVVLEKGDTLIALASIRCINEKKPPCVMLFV
;
A
#
# COMPACT_ATOMS: atom_id res chain seq x y z
N MET A 1 -27.64 21.89 4.52
CA MET A 1 -26.32 22.30 5.06
C MET A 1 -25.37 22.40 3.87
N LYS A 2 -24.89 23.60 3.56
CA LYS A 2 -24.25 23.98 2.28
C LYS A 2 -22.75 24.26 2.51
N LEU A 3 -21.97 24.15 1.43
CA LEU A 3 -20.58 24.60 1.21
C LEU A 3 -19.49 23.54 1.55
N CYS A 4 -18.44 23.34 0.75
CA CYS A 4 -17.80 24.27 -0.20
C CYS A 4 -17.52 23.63 -1.58
N VAL A 5 -17.84 24.40 -2.63
CA VAL A 5 -17.28 24.31 -3.98
C VAL A 5 -16.00 25.14 -3.99
N GLU A 6 -14.92 24.60 -4.54
CA GLU A 6 -14.00 25.37 -5.40
C GLU A 6 -13.51 24.43 -6.50
N GLU A 7 -13.97 24.70 -7.71
CA GLU A 7 -13.47 24.08 -8.94
C GLU A 7 -12.06 24.60 -9.22
N ARG A 8 -11.14 23.68 -9.51
CA ARG A 8 -10.07 23.94 -10.48
C ARG A 8 -9.68 22.60 -11.10
N GLY A 9 -10.19 22.39 -12.31
CA GLY A 9 -9.93 21.20 -13.09
C GLY A 9 -8.49 21.15 -13.59
N SER A 10 -7.89 19.98 -13.47
CA SER A 10 -6.86 19.49 -14.38
C SER A 10 -7.14 18.02 -14.59
N LYS A 11 -7.21 17.57 -15.85
CA LYS A 11 -7.40 16.16 -16.25
C LYS A 11 -6.45 15.26 -15.46
N LEU A 12 -6.95 14.65 -14.41
CA LEU A 12 -6.30 13.58 -13.66
C LEU A 12 -7.21 12.36 -13.80
N ASP A 13 -6.62 11.20 -14.05
CA ASP A 13 -7.31 9.96 -14.43
C ASP A 13 -8.62 9.73 -13.66
N LYS A 14 -9.67 9.25 -14.34
CA LYS A 14 -11.01 8.97 -13.77
C LYS A 14 -11.01 8.07 -12.51
N ALA A 15 -9.91 7.37 -12.22
CA ALA A 15 -9.72 6.59 -10.99
C ALA A 15 -9.44 7.47 -9.75
N PHE A 16 -8.84 8.66 -9.92
CA PHE A 16 -8.49 9.58 -8.83
C PHE A 16 -9.73 10.16 -8.13
N ASP A 17 -10.77 10.51 -8.90
CA ASP A 17 -11.98 11.15 -8.40
C ASP A 17 -12.80 10.25 -7.45
N THR A 18 -12.57 8.93 -7.46
CA THR A 18 -13.33 8.01 -6.60
C THR A 18 -12.66 7.79 -5.23
N TRP A 19 -11.38 8.14 -5.07
CA TRP A 19 -10.58 7.76 -3.88
C TRP A 19 -10.23 8.92 -2.96
N CYS A 20 -10.24 10.16 -3.47
CA CYS A 20 -9.90 11.35 -2.71
C CYS A 20 -11.13 12.25 -2.56
N CYS A 21 -11.60 12.48 -1.33
CA CYS A 21 -12.72 13.38 -1.07
C CYS A 21 -12.33 14.87 -0.97
N SER A 22 -11.03 15.17 -1.05
CA SER A 22 -10.50 16.54 -0.93
C SER A 22 -9.08 16.65 -1.49
N ALA A 23 -8.64 17.89 -1.71
CA ALA A 23 -7.24 18.21 -2.05
C ALA A 23 -6.26 17.70 -0.98
N THR A 24 -6.66 17.68 0.30
CA THR A 24 -5.84 17.11 1.38
C THR A 24 -5.65 15.60 1.19
N CYS A 25 -6.73 14.85 0.91
CA CYS A 25 -6.63 13.41 0.64
C CYS A 25 -5.77 13.12 -0.59
N GLN A 26 -5.87 13.97 -1.62
CA GLN A 26 -5.03 13.89 -2.80
C GLN A 26 -3.55 14.13 -2.47
N GLY A 27 -3.24 15.14 -1.65
CA GLY A 27 -1.88 15.41 -1.19
C GLY A 27 -1.29 14.23 -0.41
N VAL A 28 -2.06 13.62 0.49
CA VAL A 28 -1.65 12.41 1.21
C VAL A 28 -1.39 11.25 0.25
N TYR A 29 -2.30 10.98 -0.68
CA TYR A 29 -2.14 9.92 -1.68
C TYR A 29 -0.88 10.11 -2.53
N LEU A 30 -0.68 11.31 -3.07
CA LEU A 30 0.52 11.64 -3.85
C LEU A 30 1.80 11.50 -3.02
N GLY A 31 1.76 11.94 -1.76
CA GLY A 31 2.85 11.76 -0.82
C GLY A 31 3.18 10.28 -0.58
N LEU A 32 2.18 9.43 -0.38
CA LEU A 32 2.38 7.99 -0.23
C LEU A 32 2.98 7.38 -1.51
N GLN A 33 2.43 7.68 -2.68
CA GLN A 33 2.94 7.19 -3.97
C GLN A 33 4.41 7.59 -4.20
N ALA A 34 4.77 8.84 -3.89
CA ALA A 34 6.14 9.33 -4.05
C ALA A 34 7.17 8.66 -3.12
N ASN A 35 6.70 8.07 -2.01
CA ASN A 35 7.55 7.42 -1.00
C ASN A 35 7.57 5.88 -1.09
N ILE A 36 6.89 5.28 -2.07
CA ILE A 36 6.96 3.82 -2.28
C ILE A 36 8.41 3.40 -2.53
N GLY A 37 8.84 2.35 -1.83
CA GLY A 37 10.18 1.75 -1.88
C GLY A 37 11.29 2.64 -1.34
N ARG A 38 10.98 3.86 -0.86
CA ARG A 38 11.99 4.75 -0.28
C ARG A 38 12.19 4.40 1.19
N PRO A 39 13.39 4.01 1.60
CA PRO A 39 13.67 3.77 2.99
C PRO A 39 13.80 5.08 3.78
N ILE A 40 13.16 5.13 4.94
CA ILE A 40 13.27 6.23 5.89
C ILE A 40 13.99 5.72 7.13
N LEU A 41 15.19 6.28 7.39
CA LEU A 41 16.02 5.94 8.53
C LEU A 41 15.44 6.52 9.82
N LEU A 42 15.49 5.72 10.88
CA LEU A 42 15.13 6.08 12.25
C LEU A 42 16.40 6.01 13.12
N SER A 43 16.27 6.31 14.42
CA SER A 43 17.36 6.10 15.37
C SER A 43 17.74 4.62 15.47
N ASP A 44 18.91 4.34 16.04
CA ASP A 44 19.34 2.98 16.44
C ASP A 44 19.44 1.95 15.28
N GLY A 45 19.60 2.46 14.05
CA GLY A 45 19.76 1.64 12.85
C GLY A 45 18.46 1.04 12.31
N PHE A 46 17.30 1.49 12.82
CA PHE A 46 16.02 1.11 12.26
C PHE A 46 15.71 1.87 10.98
N ARG A 47 14.92 1.24 10.11
CA ARG A 47 14.47 1.83 8.86
C ARG A 47 13.08 1.33 8.55
N TRP A 48 12.19 2.21 8.16
CA TRP A 48 10.89 1.78 7.64
C TRP A 48 10.77 2.08 6.16
N THR A 49 10.05 1.23 5.43
CA THR A 49 9.78 1.42 4.00
C THR A 49 8.29 1.25 3.74
N LEU A 50 7.71 2.20 2.99
CA LEU A 50 6.36 2.03 2.44
C LEU A 50 6.45 1.19 1.17
N LEU A 51 5.70 0.12 1.09
CA LEU A 51 5.68 -0.82 -0.01
C LEU A 51 4.30 -0.87 -0.65
N LYS A 52 4.30 -1.12 -1.95
CA LYS A 52 3.13 -1.49 -2.72
C LYS A 52 3.55 -2.50 -3.77
N CYS A 53 2.75 -3.54 -4.00
CA CYS A 53 3.06 -4.48 -5.07
C CYS A 53 2.98 -3.78 -6.43
N ILE A 54 4.05 -3.91 -7.20
CA ILE A 54 4.13 -3.34 -8.55
C ILE A 54 3.94 -4.51 -9.53
N ASN A 55 2.70 -4.64 -10.00
CA ASN A 55 2.27 -5.69 -10.92
C ASN A 55 2.47 -5.30 -12.39
N GLY A 56 2.68 -6.31 -13.24
CA GLY A 56 2.76 -6.18 -14.69
C GLY A 56 4.14 -5.80 -15.21
N ASP A 57 4.44 -6.24 -16.43
CA ASP A 57 5.50 -5.67 -17.24
C ASP A 57 4.85 -4.57 -18.05
N GLN A 58 5.00 -3.31 -17.62
CA GLN A 58 4.68 -2.23 -18.55
C GLN A 58 5.63 -2.38 -19.74
N GLN A 59 5.10 -2.89 -20.86
CA GLN A 59 5.74 -2.94 -22.17
C GLN A 59 5.96 -1.51 -22.67
N ALA A 60 6.93 -0.81 -22.10
CA ALA A 60 7.49 0.41 -22.64
C ALA A 60 8.75 0.71 -21.84
N HIS A 61 9.91 0.22 -22.31
CA HIS A 61 11.24 0.75 -21.99
C HIS A 61 11.40 1.37 -20.58
N SER A 62 11.03 0.64 -19.52
CA SER A 62 11.05 1.23 -18.18
C SER A 62 12.51 1.43 -17.77
N ALA A 63 12.86 2.65 -17.34
CA ALA A 63 14.20 2.98 -16.86
C ALA A 63 14.68 1.94 -15.82
N GLN A 64 15.98 1.63 -15.81
CA GLN A 64 16.60 0.67 -14.89
C GLN A 64 16.19 0.89 -13.42
N SER A 65 15.95 2.15 -13.03
CA SER A 65 15.46 2.54 -11.71
C SER A 65 14.08 1.99 -11.36
N PHE A 66 13.15 1.90 -12.32
CA PHE A 66 11.81 1.34 -12.10
C PHE A 66 11.87 -0.17 -11.91
N LEU A 67 12.68 -0.88 -12.70
CA LEU A 67 12.89 -2.32 -12.54
C LEU A 67 13.53 -2.64 -11.20
N ALA A 68 14.52 -1.84 -10.77
CA ALA A 68 15.12 -1.97 -9.44
C ALA A 68 14.09 -1.73 -8.33
N LEU A 69 13.29 -0.67 -8.43
CA LEU A 69 12.22 -0.39 -7.47
C LEU A 69 11.19 -1.52 -7.38
N LYS A 70 10.75 -2.05 -8.52
CA LYS A 70 9.82 -3.19 -8.60
C LYS A 70 10.42 -4.43 -7.94
N ALA A 71 11.68 -4.75 -8.24
CA ALA A 71 12.38 -5.89 -7.66
C ALA A 71 12.52 -5.75 -6.14
N GLU A 72 12.97 -4.58 -5.66
CA GLU A 72 13.12 -4.31 -4.23
C GLU A 72 11.78 -4.37 -3.50
N CYS A 73 10.74 -3.70 -4.00
CA CYS A 73 9.42 -3.69 -3.37
C CYS A 73 8.83 -5.10 -3.30
N ASN A 74 8.82 -5.83 -4.41
CA ASN A 74 8.21 -7.16 -4.46
C ASN A 74 9.03 -8.19 -3.64
N SER A 75 10.36 -8.07 -3.60
CA SER A 75 11.21 -8.92 -2.76
C SER A 75 10.91 -8.72 -1.27
N LYS A 76 10.81 -7.47 -0.81
CA LYS A 76 10.44 -7.19 0.59
C LYS A 76 9.03 -7.65 0.94
N LEU A 77 8.08 -7.50 0.01
CA LEU A 77 6.72 -8.01 0.18
C LEU A 77 6.68 -9.53 0.29
N ALA A 78 7.53 -10.25 -0.45
CA ALA A 78 7.64 -11.70 -0.35
C ALA A 78 8.14 -12.14 1.05
N VAL A 79 9.15 -11.45 1.59
CA VAL A 79 9.63 -11.69 2.97
C VAL A 79 8.54 -11.38 3.99
N ALA A 80 7.83 -10.26 3.84
CA ALA A 80 6.72 -9.90 4.73
C ALA A 80 5.58 -10.91 4.66
N LEU A 81 5.28 -11.46 3.49
CA LEU A 81 4.27 -12.51 3.33
C LEU A 81 4.69 -13.78 4.05
N GLN A 82 5.94 -14.23 3.87
CA GLN A 82 6.46 -15.42 4.53
C GLN A 82 6.35 -15.29 6.06
N MET A 83 6.72 -14.14 6.62
CA MET A 83 6.54 -13.86 8.05
C MET A 83 5.06 -13.96 8.45
N MET A 84 4.14 -13.35 7.69
CA MET A 84 2.72 -13.46 8.01
C MET A 84 2.18 -14.90 7.95
N GLU A 85 2.64 -15.71 6.99
CA GLU A 85 2.22 -17.11 6.84
C GLU A 85 2.85 -18.04 7.87
N GLU A 86 4.03 -17.72 8.40
CA GLU A 86 4.70 -18.50 9.44
C GLU A 86 4.08 -18.24 10.83
N TYR A 87 3.73 -16.99 11.14
CA TYR A 87 3.29 -16.60 12.48
C TYR A 87 1.76 -16.54 12.65
N PHE A 88 0.99 -16.49 11.55
CA PHE A 88 -0.46 -16.36 11.62
C PHE A 88 -1.18 -17.45 10.83
N ASN A 89 -2.31 -17.91 11.37
CA ASN A 89 -3.23 -18.76 10.62
C ASN A 89 -3.82 -18.00 9.41
N PRO A 90 -4.14 -18.72 8.31
CA PRO A 90 -4.80 -18.12 7.15
C PRO A 90 -6.06 -17.34 7.54
N MET A 91 -6.18 -16.10 7.06
CA MET A 91 -7.33 -15.24 7.31
C MET A 91 -8.33 -15.38 6.16
N VAL A 92 -9.19 -16.39 6.20
CA VAL A 92 -10.11 -16.68 5.09
C VAL A 92 -11.36 -15.79 5.16
N ASP A 93 -11.65 -15.01 4.11
CA ASP A 93 -12.96 -14.32 4.00
C ASP A 93 -14.05 -15.36 3.79
N PRO A 94 -15.06 -15.45 4.67
CA PRO A 94 -16.04 -16.54 4.66
C PRO A 94 -16.96 -16.52 3.44
N ARG A 95 -17.01 -15.39 2.71
CA ARG A 95 -17.86 -15.23 1.52
C ARG A 95 -17.17 -15.69 0.25
N SER A 96 -15.88 -15.38 0.10
CA SER A 96 -15.09 -15.70 -1.09
C SER A 96 -14.18 -16.91 -0.93
N VAL A 97 -13.97 -17.38 0.30
CA VAL A 97 -13.02 -18.45 0.67
C VAL A 97 -11.56 -18.08 0.32
N VAL A 98 -11.29 -16.81 0.08
CA VAL A 98 -9.95 -16.30 -0.23
C VAL A 98 -9.18 -16.03 1.06
N ASN A 99 -7.92 -16.47 1.12
CA ASN A 99 -6.99 -16.05 2.17
C ASN A 99 -6.62 -14.57 1.98
N MET A 100 -6.95 -13.75 2.97
CA MET A 100 -6.74 -12.31 2.98
C MET A 100 -5.28 -11.91 3.23
N ILE A 101 -4.45 -12.80 3.78
CA ILE A 101 -3.04 -12.48 4.08
C ILE A 101 -2.27 -12.06 2.81
N PRO A 102 -2.21 -12.89 1.73
CA PRO A 102 -1.58 -12.48 0.48
C PRO A 102 -2.23 -11.24 -0.16
N GLN A 103 -3.56 -11.13 -0.08
CA GLN A 103 -4.29 -9.98 -0.64
C GLN A 103 -3.85 -8.68 0.03
N LEU A 104 -3.74 -8.69 1.36
CA LEU A 104 -3.37 -7.55 2.16
C LEU A 104 -1.91 -7.15 1.94
N ILE A 105 -0.98 -8.13 2.02
CA ILE A 105 0.46 -7.88 1.92
C ILE A 105 0.84 -7.41 0.52
N TYR A 106 0.37 -8.07 -0.54
CA TYR A 106 0.60 -7.61 -1.91
C TYR A 106 -0.37 -6.50 -2.34
N ASN A 107 -1.29 -6.05 -1.49
CA ASN A 107 -2.23 -4.99 -1.80
C ASN A 107 -3.01 -5.24 -3.11
N TRP A 108 -3.40 -6.49 -3.37
CA TRP A 108 -4.02 -6.88 -4.63
C TRP A 108 -5.43 -6.29 -4.77
N GLY A 109 -5.72 -5.83 -5.99
CA GLY A 109 -7.05 -5.34 -6.33
C GLY A 109 -8.00 -6.47 -6.71
N SER A 110 -9.27 -6.33 -6.33
CA SER A 110 -10.31 -7.30 -6.69
C SER A 110 -11.59 -6.61 -7.14
N LYS A 111 -12.36 -7.30 -7.99
CA LYS A 111 -13.73 -6.89 -8.34
C LYS A 111 -14.70 -7.11 -7.18
N PHE A 112 -14.34 -7.97 -6.22
CA PHE A 112 -15.15 -8.26 -5.05
C PHE A 112 -14.69 -7.36 -3.88
N PRO A 113 -15.57 -6.47 -3.37
CA PRO A 113 -15.17 -5.54 -2.31
C PRO A 113 -14.69 -6.20 -1.01
N CYS A 114 -15.10 -7.44 -0.76
CA CYS A 114 -14.69 -8.20 0.42
C CYS A 114 -13.20 -8.57 0.46
N VAL A 115 -12.56 -8.63 -0.71
CA VAL A 115 -11.14 -9.01 -0.86
C VAL A 115 -10.34 -7.97 -1.64
N ASP A 116 -10.91 -6.79 -1.90
CA ASP A 116 -10.21 -5.70 -2.59
C ASP A 116 -9.25 -4.99 -1.63
N CYS A 117 -7.96 -5.28 -1.79
CA CYS A 117 -6.87 -4.69 -1.03
C CYS A 117 -6.08 -3.63 -1.82
N SER A 118 -6.57 -3.18 -2.99
CA SER A 118 -5.89 -2.19 -3.85
C SER A 118 -5.55 -0.86 -3.14
N ARG A 119 -6.32 -0.50 -2.11
CA ARG A 119 -6.16 0.74 -1.33
C ARG A 119 -5.27 0.61 -0.10
N PHE A 120 -4.67 -0.56 0.08
CA PHE A 120 -3.69 -0.79 1.14
C PHE A 120 -2.29 -0.49 0.64
N TYR A 121 -1.44 -0.21 1.62
CA TYR A 121 0.00 -0.14 1.53
C TYR A 121 0.56 -0.98 2.65
N THR A 122 1.70 -1.61 2.40
CA THR A 122 2.41 -2.40 3.41
C THR A 122 3.58 -1.58 3.90
N VAL A 123 3.70 -1.36 5.20
CA VAL A 123 4.87 -0.75 5.83
C VAL A 123 5.68 -1.87 6.47
N VAL A 124 6.98 -1.89 6.19
CA VAL A 124 7.92 -2.78 6.86
C VAL A 124 8.86 -1.98 7.72
N LEU A 125 9.17 -2.48 8.92
CA LEU A 125 10.20 -1.96 9.80
C LEU A 125 11.35 -2.97 9.83
N GLU A 126 12.54 -2.51 9.47
CA GLU A 126 13.76 -3.33 9.32
C GLU A 126 14.85 -2.81 10.26
N LYS A 127 15.72 -3.71 10.71
CA LYS A 127 17.01 -3.37 11.33
C LYS A 127 18.11 -4.19 10.65
N GLY A 128 18.98 -3.52 9.88
CA GLY A 128 19.84 -4.22 8.93
C GLY A 128 19.01 -4.97 7.89
N ASP A 129 19.28 -6.27 7.72
CA ASP A 129 18.57 -7.16 6.79
C ASP A 129 17.41 -7.94 7.45
N THR A 130 17.10 -7.66 8.72
CA THR A 130 16.04 -8.35 9.47
C THR A 130 14.77 -7.52 9.47
N LEU A 131 13.67 -8.12 9.00
CA LEU A 131 12.32 -7.60 9.17
C LEU A 131 11.88 -7.76 10.63
N ILE A 132 11.54 -6.66 11.28
CA ILE A 132 11.19 -6.60 12.71
C ILE A 132 9.69 -6.56 12.91
N ALA A 133 8.98 -5.77 12.10
CA ALA A 133 7.54 -5.61 12.21
C ALA A 133 6.94 -5.21 10.86
N LEU A 134 5.64 -5.42 10.71
CA LEU A 134 4.90 -5.05 9.51
C LEU A 134 3.55 -4.42 9.84
N ALA A 135 3.13 -3.44 9.04
CA ALA A 135 1.83 -2.81 9.18
C ALA A 135 1.17 -2.68 7.82
N SER A 136 -0.16 -2.66 7.81
CA SER A 136 -0.94 -2.33 6.62
C SER A 136 -1.73 -1.06 6.85
N ILE A 137 -1.59 -0.10 5.94
CA ILE A 137 -2.28 1.20 6.01
C ILE A 137 -3.31 1.25 4.89
N ARG A 138 -4.57 1.51 5.24
CA ARG A 138 -5.64 1.74 4.26
C ARG A 138 -5.96 3.21 4.15
N CYS A 139 -5.94 3.74 2.92
CA CYS A 139 -6.53 5.04 2.63
C CYS A 139 -8.05 4.90 2.48
N ILE A 140 -8.81 5.58 3.34
CA ILE A 140 -10.28 5.55 3.35
C ILE A 140 -10.81 6.90 2.84
N ASN A 141 -11.88 6.86 2.06
CA ASN A 141 -12.51 8.04 1.44
C ASN A 141 -13.45 8.81 2.39
N GLU A 142 -13.22 8.75 3.70
CA GLU A 142 -14.00 9.47 4.71
C GLU A 142 -13.06 10.41 5.48
N LYS A 143 -13.58 11.45 6.15
CA LYS A 143 -12.79 12.32 7.05
C LYS A 143 -12.23 11.58 8.30
N LYS A 144 -12.08 10.26 8.21
CA LYS A 144 -11.56 9.40 9.25
C LYS A 144 -10.06 9.18 9.01
N PRO A 145 -9.26 9.05 10.07
CA PRO A 145 -7.85 8.70 9.93
C PRO A 145 -7.70 7.38 9.16
N PRO A 146 -6.57 7.18 8.44
CA PRO A 146 -6.30 5.91 7.80
C PRO A 146 -6.36 4.78 8.83
N CYS A 147 -7.03 3.68 8.49
CA CYS A 147 -6.99 2.49 9.34
C CYS A 147 -5.60 1.88 9.23
N VAL A 148 -4.90 1.78 10.36
CA VAL A 148 -3.62 1.08 10.49
C VAL A 148 -3.91 -0.26 11.16
N MET A 149 -3.61 -1.34 10.47
CA MET A 149 -3.56 -2.67 11.07
C MET A 149 -2.08 -2.99 11.28
N LEU A 150 -1.63 -2.97 12.53
CA LEU A 150 -0.27 -3.34 12.91
C LEU A 150 -0.22 -4.84 13.19
N PHE A 151 0.76 -5.52 12.61
CA PHE A 151 1.09 -6.91 12.91
C PHE A 151 2.49 -6.87 13.54
N VAL A 152 2.57 -7.22 14.84
CA VAL A 152 3.81 -7.25 15.60
C VAL A 152 4.58 -8.52 15.26
#